data_AF-A0A150KKK5-F1
#
_entry.id   AF-A0A150KKK5-F1
#
_cell.length_a   1.000
_cell.length_b   1.000
_cell.length_c   1.000
_cell.angle_alpha   90.00
_cell.angle_beta   90.00
_cell.angle_gamma   90.00
#
_symmetry.space_group_name_H-M   'P 1'
#
loop_
_entity.id
_entity.type
_entity.pdbx_description
1 polymer ?
#
loop_
_entity_poly.entity_id
_entity_poly.type
_entity_poly.pdbx_seq_one_letter_code
_entity_poly.pdbx_strand_id
1 'polypeptide(L)'
;MAGFLRTRLSTFPALKKFGQDISLEMALFMNFLHEIEELRLSKEALGSFAPLMADHMMREECYYLNKLAESTELEYPNCNPAKPRLQE
;
A
#
# COMPACT_ATOMS: atom_id res chain seq x y z
N MET A 1 -9.12 12.32 10.17
CA MET A 1 -9.56 13.61 9.59
C MET A 1 -11.06 13.71 9.27
N ALA A 2 -11.79 12.59 9.12
CA ALA A 2 -13.21 12.58 8.75
C ALA A 2 -14.12 13.55 9.54
N GLY A 3 -13.89 13.71 10.85
CA GLY A 3 -14.68 14.63 11.68
C GLY A 3 -14.57 16.12 11.28
N PHE A 4 -13.45 16.54 10.67
CA PHE A 4 -13.24 17.92 10.22
C PHE A 4 -14.08 18.26 8.98
N LEU A 5 -14.49 17.26 8.20
CA LEU A 5 -15.32 17.44 7.01
C LEU A 5 -16.73 17.98 7.34
N ARG A 6 -17.18 17.86 8.60
CA ARG A 6 -18.43 18.47 9.08
C ARG A 6 -18.44 19.99 8.99
N THR A 7 -17.28 20.63 8.90
CA THR A 7 -17.15 22.07 8.63
C THR A 7 -17.52 22.47 7.20
N ARG A 8 -17.86 21.49 6.34
CA ARG A 8 -18.09 21.62 4.90
C ARG A 8 -16.84 21.98 4.08
N LEU A 9 -15.65 21.95 4.69
CA LEU A 9 -14.39 21.93 3.97
C LEU A 9 -14.08 20.49 3.56
N SER A 10 -14.16 20.20 2.26
CA SER A 10 -13.84 18.88 1.68
C SER A 10 -12.34 18.65 1.50
N THR A 11 -11.55 19.71 1.42
CA THR A 11 -10.09 19.66 1.32
C THR A 11 -9.46 20.77 2.15
N PHE A 12 -8.30 20.48 2.74
CA PHE A 12 -7.50 21.42 3.53
C PHE A 12 -6.04 20.94 3.59
N PRO A 13 -5.06 21.84 3.84
CA PRO A 13 -3.64 21.50 3.71
C PRO A 13 -3.19 20.29 4.53
N ALA A 14 -3.69 20.13 5.76
CA ALA A 14 -3.36 18.98 6.58
C ALA A 14 -3.85 17.66 5.95
N LEU A 15 -5.01 17.65 5.29
CA LEU A 15 -5.51 16.46 4.57
C LEU A 15 -4.65 16.11 3.36
N LYS A 16 -4.18 17.12 2.61
CA LYS A 16 -3.23 16.89 1.51
C LYS A 16 -1.92 16.30 2.01
N LYS A 17 -1.35 16.85 3.09
CA LYS A 17 -0.13 16.35 3.71
C LYS A 17 -0.31 14.92 4.24
N PHE A 18 -1.44 14.63 4.86
CA PHE A 18 -1.77 13.28 5.31
C PHE A 18 -1.75 12.25 4.18
N GLY A 19 -2.30 12.59 3.01
CA GLY A 19 -2.23 11.72 1.83
C GLY A 19 -0.79 11.49 1.37
N GLN A 20 0.06 12.53 1.35
CA GLN A 20 1.47 12.41 1.00
C GLN A 20 2.24 11.50 1.97
N ASP A 21 2.00 11.66 3.27
CA ASP A 21 2.67 10.88 4.32
C ASP A 21 2.28 9.40 4.25
N ILE A 22 0.98 9.12 4.01
CA ILE A 22 0.51 7.77 3.76
C ILE A 22 1.21 7.18 2.53
N SER A 23 1.25 7.90 1.41
CA SER A 23 1.86 7.39 0.19
C SER A 23 3.31 6.95 0.41
N LEU A 24 4.07 7.73 1.19
CA LEU A 24 5.44 7.39 1.58
C LEU A 24 5.50 6.15 2.48
N GLU A 25 4.71 6.11 3.54
CA GLU A 25 4.72 4.99 4.50
C GLU A 25 4.32 3.67 3.82
N MET A 26 3.33 3.73 2.94
CA MET A 26 2.88 2.60 2.14
C MET A 26 3.97 2.09 1.20
N ALA A 27 4.75 2.98 0.58
CA ALA A 27 5.88 2.57 -0.25
C ALA A 27 6.95 1.83 0.57
N LEU A 28 7.24 2.30 1.79
CA LEU A 28 8.15 1.60 2.71
C LEU A 28 7.61 0.24 3.13
N PHE A 29 6.32 0.17 3.47
CA PHE A 29 5.67 -1.08 3.86
C PHE A 29 5.62 -2.10 2.72
N MET A 30 5.34 -1.66 1.49
CA MET A 30 5.37 -2.53 0.32
C MET A 30 6.78 -3.09 0.04
N ASN A 31 7.83 -2.29 0.25
CA ASN A 31 9.20 -2.81 0.16
C ASN A 31 9.48 -3.87 1.23
N PHE A 32 8.99 -3.67 2.46
CA PHE A 32 9.10 -4.66 3.53
C PHE A 32 8.34 -5.96 3.19
N LEU A 33 7.13 -5.87 2.63
CA LEU A 33 6.37 -7.05 2.20
C LEU A 33 7.12 -7.81 1.09
N HIS A 34 7.74 -7.11 0.15
CA HIS A 34 8.54 -7.74 -0.89
C HIS A 34 9.78 -8.44 -0.32
N GLU A 35 10.49 -7.82 0.62
CA GLU A 35 11.62 -8.45 1.32
C GLU A 35 11.18 -9.73 2.05
N ILE A 36 10.06 -9.69 2.78
CA ILE A 36 9.52 -10.87 3.46
C ILE A 36 9.07 -11.94 2.47
N GLU A 37 8.46 -11.58 1.33
CA GLU A 37 8.12 -12.53 0.27
C GLU A 37 9.36 -13.30 -0.21
N GLU A 38 10.41 -12.58 -0.57
CA GLU A 38 11.67 -13.16 -1.06
C GLU A 38 12.34 -14.05 0.00
N LEU A 39 12.47 -13.58 1.25
CA LEU A 39 13.04 -14.37 2.35
C LEU A 39 12.25 -15.66 2.63
N ARG A 40 10.95 -15.65 2.35
CA ARG A 40 10.09 -16.83 2.54
C ARG A 40 10.15 -17.77 1.34
N LEU A 41 10.30 -17.27 0.13
CA LEU A 41 10.57 -18.08 -1.08
C LEU A 41 11.95 -18.74 -1.02
N SER A 42 12.97 -18.01 -0.57
CA SER A 42 14.36 -18.48 -0.43
C SER A 42 14.59 -19.38 0.78
N LYS A 43 13.59 -19.50 1.68
CA LYS A 43 13.66 -20.25 2.96
C LYS A 43 14.69 -19.67 3.94
N GLU A 44 14.98 -18.39 3.84
CA GLU A 44 15.94 -17.68 4.71
C GLU A 44 15.30 -17.07 5.96
N ALA A 45 13.97 -16.85 5.95
CA ALA A 45 13.22 -16.45 7.15
C ALA A 45 12.52 -17.65 7.80
N LEU A 46 12.66 -17.79 9.13
CA LEU A 46 11.90 -18.77 9.94
C LEU A 46 10.51 -18.22 10.28
N GLY A 47 9.49 -19.08 10.27
CA GLY A 47 8.11 -18.70 10.61
C GLY A 47 7.04 -19.46 9.82
N SER A 48 5.78 -19.13 10.09
CA SER A 48 4.60 -19.71 9.42
C SER A 48 3.99 -18.78 8.36
N PHE A 49 4.60 -17.60 8.12
CA PHE A 49 4.11 -16.66 7.14
C PHE A 49 4.28 -17.21 5.72
N ALA A 50 3.22 -17.31 4.93
CA ALA A 50 3.31 -17.83 3.57
C ALA A 50 3.78 -16.70 2.61
N PRO A 51 4.67 -16.97 1.64
CA PRO A 51 4.99 -15.99 0.59
C PRO A 51 3.74 -15.42 -0.07
N LEU A 52 2.75 -16.29 -0.27
CA LEU A 52 1.46 -15.97 -0.87
C LEU A 52 0.62 -14.98 -0.06
N MET A 53 0.89 -14.84 1.24
CA MET A 53 0.29 -13.81 2.09
C MET A 53 0.95 -12.45 1.82
N ALA A 54 2.27 -12.38 1.64
CA ALA A 54 2.94 -11.14 1.23
C ALA A 54 2.45 -10.68 -0.16
N ASP A 55 2.33 -11.59 -1.14
CA ASP A 55 1.74 -11.27 -2.46
C ASP A 55 0.33 -10.68 -2.32
N HIS A 56 -0.51 -11.28 -1.46
CA HIS A 56 -1.86 -10.81 -1.20
C HIS A 56 -1.88 -9.40 -0.62
N MET A 57 -1.13 -9.17 0.46
CA MET A 57 -1.04 -7.86 1.10
C MET A 57 -0.51 -6.82 0.10
N MET A 58 0.54 -7.13 -0.67
CA MET A 58 1.09 -6.24 -1.71
C MET A 58 0.04 -5.79 -2.73
N ARG A 59 -0.85 -6.71 -3.17
CA ARG A 59 -1.93 -6.37 -4.10
C ARG A 59 -2.99 -5.47 -3.47
N GLU A 60 -3.31 -5.67 -2.19
CA GLU A 60 -4.23 -4.79 -1.44
C GLU A 60 -3.64 -3.39 -1.25
N GLU A 61 -2.37 -3.28 -0.87
CA GLU A 61 -1.70 -2.00 -0.71
C GLU A 61 -1.55 -1.24 -2.03
N CYS A 62 -1.24 -1.96 -3.11
CA CYS A 62 -1.25 -1.39 -4.45
C CYS A 62 -2.63 -0.84 -4.84
N TYR A 63 -3.70 -1.58 -4.53
CA TYR A 63 -5.07 -1.11 -4.78
C TYR A 63 -5.39 0.15 -3.97
N TYR A 64 -5.03 0.16 -2.68
CA TYR A 64 -5.22 1.31 -1.82
C TYR A 64 -4.50 2.57 -2.36
N LEU A 65 -3.23 2.44 -2.77
CA LEU A 65 -2.48 3.56 -3.35
C LEU A 65 -3.08 4.06 -4.67
N ASN A 66 -3.61 3.17 -5.51
CA ASN A 66 -4.36 3.58 -6.71
C ASN A 66 -5.59 4.42 -6.33
N LYS A 67 -6.34 4.03 -5.29
CA LYS A 67 -7.50 4.78 -4.79
C LYS A 67 -7.12 6.09 -4.09
N LEU A 68 -5.97 6.12 -3.44
CA LEU A 68 -5.43 7.33 -2.86
C LEU A 68 -5.07 8.34 -3.97
N ALA A 69 -4.38 7.90 -5.03
CA ALA A 69 -4.07 8.73 -6.20
C ALA A 69 -5.34 9.22 -6.91
N GLU A 70 -6.33 8.34 -7.13
CA GLU A 70 -7.62 8.70 -7.77
C GLU A 70 -8.39 9.76 -6.98
N SER A 71 -8.34 9.73 -5.64
CA SER A 71 -9.07 10.66 -4.77
C SER A 71 -8.28 11.91 -4.38
N THR A 72 -7.03 12.04 -4.81
CA THR A 72 -6.14 13.15 -4.48
C THR A 72 -5.41 13.67 -5.73
N GLU A 73 -4.42 14.54 -5.54
CA GLU A 73 -3.57 15.06 -6.62
C GLU A 73 -2.22 14.31 -6.67
N LEU A 74 -2.13 13.12 -6.06
CA LEU A 74 -0.91 12.32 -6.00
C LEU A 74 -0.70 11.52 -7.29
N GLU A 75 0.56 11.19 -7.57
CA GLU A 75 0.91 10.32 -8.68
C GLU A 75 0.42 8.89 -8.45
N TYR A 76 0.04 8.21 -9.53
CA TYR A 76 -0.35 6.80 -9.48
C TYR A 76 0.86 5.93 -9.12
N PRO A 77 0.69 4.90 -8.28
CA PRO A 77 1.76 3.99 -7.95
C PRO A 77 2.15 3.14 -9.17
N ASN A 78 3.44 2.83 -9.32
CA ASN A 78 3.93 1.92 -10.35
C ASN A 78 3.74 0.45 -9.93
N CYS A 79 2.50 0.00 -9.79
CA CYS A 79 2.16 -1.37 -9.40
C CYS A 79 0.84 -1.82 -10.03
N ASN A 80 0.61 -3.13 -10.13
CA ASN A 80 -0.63 -3.71 -10.66
C ASN A 80 -1.34 -4.54 -9.57
N PRO A 81 -2.49 -4.09 -9.04
CA PRO A 81 -3.22 -4.82 -8.00
C PRO A 81 -3.90 -6.09 -8.54
N ALA A 82 -4.12 -6.18 -9.86
CA ALA A 82 -4.73 -7.30 -10.55
C ALA A 82 -3.69 -8.24 -11.20
N LYS A 83 -2.40 -8.12 -10.84
CA LYS A 83 -1.37 -9.05 -11.33
C LYS A 83 -1.76 -10.50 -10.96
N PRO A 84 -1.42 -11.49 -11.80
CA PRO A 84 -1.63 -12.90 -11.46
C PRO A 84 -1.01 -13.24 -10.11
N ARG A 85 -1.73 -14.04 -9.33
CA ARG A 85 -1.25 -14.58 -8.04
C ARG A 85 0.02 -15.41 -8.28
N LEU A 86 1.00 -15.27 -7.38
CA LEU A 86 2.21 -16.07 -7.39
C LEU A 86 1.85 -17.57 -7.35
N GLN A 87 2.54 -18.37 -8.18
CA GLN A 87 2.39 -19.82 -8.21
C GLN A 87 3.61 -20.44 -7.51
N GLU A 88 3.36 -21.45 -6.67
CA GLU A 88 4.40 -22.20 -5.96
C GLU A 88 5.07 -23.26 -6.85
#